data_AF-A0A0S8AUW5-F1
#
_entry.id   AF-A0A0S8AUW5-F1
#
_cell.length_a   1.000
_cell.length_b   1.000
_cell.length_c   1.000
_cell.angle_alpha   90.00
_cell.angle_beta   90.00
_cell.angle_gamma   90.00
#
_symmetry.space_group_name_H-M   'P 1'
#
loop_
_entity.id
_entity.type
_entity.pdbx_description
1 polymer ?
#
loop_
_entity_poly.entity_id
_entity_poly.type
_entity_poly.pdbx_seq_one_letter_code
_entity_poly.pdbx_strand_id
1 'polypeptide(L)'
;EWIVVFDAQWEVLDRLRIDTLSQAPHQFAVLPDGRIVLEVGDGRLGSLVDGTLTTFAEFASASRSGFLVAASGGVLHAVPDVAVTLYNAQGNVRWQHPWDWREDVYVSDLAVDARGRMHMLVGESNGNTFVCFSFANATGEVLRWSEPGPAATFSIDRMGEVLPDSIGRWIGE
;
A
#
# COMPACT_ATOMS: atom_id res chain seq x y z
N GLU A 1 -4.36 18.73 11.53
CA GLU A 1 -4.71 18.25 10.19
C GLU A 1 -5.95 17.37 10.26
N TRP A 2 -6.64 17.18 9.14
CA TRP A 2 -7.92 16.47 9.07
C TRP A 2 -7.93 15.50 7.90
N ILE A 3 -8.51 14.33 8.10
CA ILE A 3 -9.04 13.51 7.00
C ILE A 3 -10.48 13.95 6.78
N VAL A 4 -10.85 14.21 5.53
CA VAL A 4 -12.20 14.66 5.16
C VAL A 4 -12.87 13.55 4.36
N VAL A 5 -14.07 13.15 4.79
CA VAL A 5 -14.87 12.12 4.12
C VAL A 5 -15.96 12.83 3.32
N PHE A 6 -16.07 12.46 2.04
CA PHE A 6 -17.08 12.99 1.13
C PHE A 6 -18.06 11.90 0.73
N ASP A 7 -19.32 12.27 0.46
CA ASP A 7 -20.26 11.38 -0.21
C ASP A 7 -20.01 11.33 -1.74
N ALA A 8 -20.81 10.53 -2.43
CA ALA A 8 -20.73 10.40 -3.88
C ALA A 8 -21.15 11.68 -4.65
N GLN A 9 -21.72 12.65 -3.96
CA GLN A 9 -22.13 13.96 -4.47
C GLN A 9 -21.10 15.05 -4.16
N TRP A 10 -19.97 14.69 -3.55
CA TRP A 10 -18.89 15.59 -3.11
C TRP A 10 -19.23 16.47 -1.90
N GLU A 11 -20.28 16.14 -1.15
CA GLU A 11 -20.60 16.82 0.09
C GLU A 11 -19.80 16.23 1.25
N VAL A 12 -19.41 17.07 2.21
CA VAL A 12 -18.64 16.62 3.39
C VAL A 12 -19.55 15.83 4.32
N LEU A 13 -19.25 14.55 4.50
CA LEU A 13 -19.91 13.67 5.47
C LEU A 13 -19.29 13.78 6.86
N ASP A 14 -17.96 13.83 6.93
CA ASP A 14 -17.24 13.81 8.20
C ASP A 14 -15.84 14.44 8.11
N ARG A 15 -15.28 14.79 9.27
CA ARG A 15 -13.93 15.32 9.46
C ARG A 15 -13.27 14.63 10.64
N LEU A 16 -12.29 13.78 10.36
CA LEU A 16 -11.54 13.03 11.36
C LEU A 16 -10.24 13.77 11.69
N ARG A 17 -10.06 14.08 12.98
CA ARG A 17 -8.91 14.88 13.46
C ARG A 17 -7.66 14.00 13.53
N ILE A 18 -6.55 14.48 12.97
CA ILE A 18 -5.25 13.78 12.96
C ILE A 18 -4.07 14.67 13.38
N ASP A 19 -4.33 15.83 13.98
CA ASP A 19 -3.27 16.74 14.47
C ASP A 19 -2.50 16.21 15.69
N THR A 20 -2.93 15.09 16.26
CA THR A 20 -2.22 14.39 17.34
C THR A 20 -1.12 13.48 16.81
N LEU A 21 -1.06 13.25 15.49
CA LEU A 21 -0.01 12.46 14.88
C LEU A 21 1.31 13.22 14.85
N SER A 22 2.41 12.50 15.08
CA SER A 22 3.75 13.09 15.06
C SER A 22 4.22 13.46 13.64
N GLN A 23 3.63 12.84 12.62
CA GLN A 23 3.87 13.10 11.21
C GLN A 23 2.55 12.98 10.45
N ALA A 24 2.39 13.79 9.42
CA ALA A 24 1.25 13.70 8.52
C ALA A 24 1.33 12.35 7.75
N PRO A 25 0.29 11.51 7.79
CA PRO A 25 0.29 10.26 7.05
C PRO A 25 0.30 10.55 5.55
N HIS A 26 1.21 9.91 4.82
CA HIS A 26 1.29 10.06 3.36
C HIS A 26 0.22 9.25 2.62
N GLN A 27 -0.25 8.16 3.23
CA GLN A 27 -1.26 7.27 2.66
C GLN A 27 -2.09 6.62 3.77
N PHE A 28 -3.28 6.15 3.42
CA PHE A 28 -4.16 5.40 4.31
C PHE A 28 -4.95 4.34 3.54
N ALA A 29 -5.42 3.32 4.25
CA ALA A 29 -6.31 2.29 3.76
C ALA A 29 -7.65 2.40 4.50
N VAL A 30 -8.75 2.16 3.79
CA VAL A 30 -10.09 2.09 4.40
C VAL A 30 -10.53 0.63 4.40
N LEU A 31 -10.78 0.08 5.59
CA LEU A 31 -11.30 -1.27 5.75
C LEU A 31 -12.82 -1.33 5.49
N PRO A 32 -13.40 -2.51 5.19
CA PRO A 32 -14.83 -2.64 4.91
C PRO A 32 -15.76 -2.22 6.06
N ASP A 33 -15.24 -2.20 7.30
CA ASP A 33 -15.96 -1.74 8.49
C ASP A 33 -15.82 -0.23 8.73
N GLY A 34 -15.25 0.51 7.78
CA GLY A 34 -15.10 1.97 7.82
C GLY A 34 -13.87 2.46 8.57
N ARG A 35 -13.08 1.55 9.18
CA ARG A 35 -11.85 1.94 9.87
C ARG A 35 -10.80 2.45 8.88
N ILE A 36 -10.12 3.53 9.25
CA ILE A 36 -8.99 4.06 8.48
C ILE A 36 -7.70 3.57 9.12
N VAL A 37 -6.88 2.85 8.37
CA VAL A 37 -5.53 2.44 8.79
C VAL A 37 -4.51 3.35 8.13
N LEU A 38 -3.57 3.89 8.91
CA LEU A 38 -2.57 4.85 8.45
C LEU A 38 -1.28 4.72 9.25
N GLU A 39 -0.17 5.18 8.69
CA GLU A 39 1.09 5.29 9.42
C GLU A 39 1.03 6.46 10.41
N VAL A 40 1.38 6.23 11.68
CA VAL A 40 1.30 7.24 12.75
C VAL A 40 2.66 7.81 13.16
N GLY A 41 3.72 7.40 12.47
CA GLY A 41 5.11 7.57 12.91
C GLY A 41 5.60 6.32 13.65
N ASP A 42 6.78 6.42 14.25
CA ASP A 42 7.35 5.50 15.25
C ASP A 42 7.32 3.97 15.00
N GLY A 43 7.17 3.53 13.73
CA GLY A 43 7.08 2.12 13.40
C GLY A 43 5.72 1.49 13.69
N ARG A 44 4.64 2.27 13.68
CA ARG A 44 3.28 1.76 13.91
C ARG A 44 2.30 2.14 12.81
N LEU A 45 1.38 1.21 12.56
CA LEU A 45 0.12 1.47 11.89
C LEU A 45 -0.94 1.77 12.96
N GLY A 46 -1.63 2.88 12.81
CA GLY A 46 -2.78 3.24 13.63
C GLY A 46 -4.10 2.89 12.93
N SER A 47 -5.11 2.51 13.71
CA SER A 47 -6.50 2.39 13.27
C SER A 47 -7.29 3.56 13.84
N LEU A 48 -7.89 4.37 12.97
CA LEU A 48 -8.73 5.50 13.29
C LEU A 48 -10.20 5.15 13.06
N VAL A 49 -11.00 5.25 14.12
CA VAL A 49 -12.44 4.97 14.12
C VAL A 49 -13.13 6.03 14.97
N ASP A 50 -14.09 6.75 14.40
CA ASP A 50 -14.85 7.81 15.11
C ASP A 50 -13.94 8.79 15.86
N GLY A 51 -12.80 9.17 15.24
CA GLY A 51 -11.81 10.08 15.82
C GLY A 51 -10.91 9.47 16.90
N THR A 52 -11.07 8.19 17.24
CA THR A 52 -10.22 7.47 18.20
C THR A 52 -9.13 6.70 17.45
N LEU A 53 -7.87 6.98 17.78
CA LEU A 53 -6.70 6.29 17.24
C LEU A 53 -6.23 5.19 18.19
N THR A 54 -6.13 3.96 17.69
CA THR A 54 -5.55 2.81 18.41
C THR A 54 -4.42 2.20 17.59
N THR A 55 -3.55 1.41 18.22
CA THR A 55 -2.54 0.63 17.48
C THR A 55 -3.24 -0.45 16.68
N PHE A 56 -2.99 -0.47 15.37
CA PHE A 56 -3.40 -1.56 14.48
C PHE A 56 -2.31 -2.62 14.42
N ALA A 57 -1.08 -2.24 14.10
CA ALA A 57 0.07 -3.14 14.03
C ALA A 57 1.37 -2.39 14.31
N GLU A 58 2.40 -3.13 14.71
CA GLU A 58 3.78 -2.64 14.82
C GLU A 58 4.61 -3.21 13.67
N PHE A 59 5.59 -2.45 13.21
CA PHE A 59 6.53 -2.87 12.17
C PHE A 59 7.94 -2.33 12.46
N ALA A 60 8.94 -3.00 11.89
CA ALA A 60 10.31 -2.51 11.96
C ALA A 60 10.42 -1.23 11.12
N SER A 61 10.48 -0.07 11.78
CA SER A 61 10.62 1.20 11.07
C SER A 61 12.01 1.29 10.43
N ALA A 62 12.06 1.33 9.10
CA ALA A 62 13.12 2.09 8.45
C ALA A 62 12.83 3.58 8.63
N SER A 63 13.83 4.43 8.42
CA SER A 63 13.69 5.89 8.41
C SER A 63 12.79 6.45 7.28
N ARG A 64 12.04 5.59 6.58
CA ARG A 64 11.24 5.87 5.40
C ARG A 64 9.78 5.48 5.66
N SER A 65 8.85 6.34 5.26
CA SER A 65 7.42 6.03 5.22
C SER A 65 7.15 4.95 4.16
N GLY A 66 6.23 4.05 4.46
CA GLY A 66 5.77 3.01 3.55
C GLY A 66 4.56 3.44 2.72
N PHE A 67 4.13 2.52 1.87
CA PHE A 67 2.89 2.61 1.10
C PHE A 67 1.88 1.62 1.65
N LEU A 68 0.61 2.02 1.64
CA LEU A 68 -0.43 1.30 2.35
C LEU A 68 -1.72 1.26 1.53
N VAL A 69 -2.27 0.06 1.34
CA VAL A 69 -3.53 -0.13 0.61
C VAL A 69 -4.43 -1.16 1.31
N ALA A 70 -5.74 -0.96 1.19
CA ALA A 70 -6.72 -1.96 1.62
C ALA A 70 -6.56 -3.23 0.77
N ALA A 71 -6.58 -4.38 1.42
CA ALA A 71 -6.49 -5.68 0.79
C ALA A 71 -7.61 -6.59 1.30
N SER A 72 -7.85 -7.71 0.61
CA SER A 72 -8.95 -8.63 0.96
C SER A 72 -8.82 -9.17 2.39
N GLY A 73 -9.57 -8.55 3.31
CA GLY A 73 -9.59 -8.90 4.72
C GLY A 73 -8.48 -8.28 5.56
N GLY A 74 -7.87 -7.17 5.12
CA GLY A 74 -6.88 -6.44 5.91
C GLY A 74 -6.14 -5.35 5.13
N VAL A 75 -4.84 -5.21 5.38
CA VAL A 75 -4.03 -4.10 4.87
C VAL A 75 -2.69 -4.63 4.36
N LEU A 76 -2.34 -4.27 3.13
CA LEU A 76 -1.01 -4.48 2.60
C LEU A 76 -0.17 -3.23 2.88
N HIS A 77 1.01 -3.45 3.45
CA HIS A 77 1.95 -2.41 3.82
C HIS A 77 3.32 -2.73 3.22
N ALA A 78 3.83 -1.84 2.40
CA ALA A 78 5.12 -1.96 1.76
C ALA A 78 6.07 -0.89 2.31
N VAL A 79 7.07 -1.33 3.07
CA VAL A 79 8.12 -0.45 3.62
C VAL A 79 9.39 -0.69 2.82
N PRO A 80 9.87 0.31 2.04
CA PRO A 80 11.09 0.17 1.25
C PRO A 80 12.28 -0.27 2.12
N ASP A 81 13.11 -1.14 1.57
CA ASP A 81 14.31 -1.71 2.23
C ASP A 81 14.03 -2.50 3.52
N VAL A 82 12.77 -2.78 3.86
CA VAL A 82 12.39 -3.58 5.04
C VAL A 82 11.59 -4.81 4.63
N ALA A 83 10.33 -4.62 4.24
CA ALA A 83 9.42 -5.72 3.95
C ALA A 83 8.14 -5.27 3.25
N VAL A 84 7.51 -6.22 2.55
CA VAL A 84 6.09 -6.17 2.19
C VAL A 84 5.32 -7.08 3.14
N THR A 85 4.36 -6.53 3.87
CA THR A 85 3.61 -7.25 4.90
C THR A 85 2.11 -7.14 4.62
N LEU A 86 1.42 -8.27 4.61
CA LEU A 86 -0.05 -8.31 4.62
C LEU A 86 -0.52 -8.58 6.05
N TYR A 87 -1.24 -7.62 6.62
CA TYR A 87 -1.96 -7.77 7.88
C TYR A 87 -3.40 -8.19 7.61
N ASN A 88 -4.01 -8.94 8.53
CA ASN A 88 -5.45 -9.14 8.55
C ASN A 88 -6.16 -7.90 9.15
N ALA A 89 -7.49 -7.89 9.16
CA ALA A 89 -8.29 -6.78 9.67
C ALA A 89 -8.12 -6.53 11.19
N GLN A 90 -7.48 -7.44 11.92
CA GLN A 90 -7.15 -7.27 13.34
C GLN A 90 -5.70 -6.81 13.56
N GLY A 91 -4.93 -6.60 12.49
CA GLY A 91 -3.53 -6.18 12.60
C GLY A 91 -2.53 -7.33 12.79
N ASN A 92 -2.96 -8.59 12.68
CA ASN A 92 -2.06 -9.73 12.73
C ASN A 92 -1.44 -9.98 11.35
N VAL A 93 -0.14 -10.30 11.31
CA VAL A 93 0.55 -10.67 10.08
C VAL A 93 -0.07 -11.95 9.50
N ARG A 94 -0.51 -11.88 8.23
CA ARG A 94 -0.90 -13.06 7.43
C ARG A 94 0.32 -13.65 6.74
N TRP A 95 1.13 -12.79 6.13
CA TRP A 95 2.43 -13.12 5.58
C TRP A 95 3.28 -11.86 5.51
N GLN A 96 4.59 -12.08 5.42
CA GLN A 96 5.59 -11.04 5.26
C GLN A 96 6.67 -11.56 4.32
N HIS A 97 7.07 -10.72 3.37
CA HIS A 97 8.25 -10.94 2.54
C HIS A 97 9.30 -9.88 2.87
N PRO A 98 10.50 -10.27 3.29
CA PRO A 98 11.59 -9.33 3.48
C PRO A 98 11.95 -8.69 2.13
N TRP A 99 12.33 -7.42 2.18
CA TRP A 99 12.72 -6.66 0.98
C TRP A 99 14.18 -6.98 0.60
N ASP A 100 14.43 -8.22 0.19
CA ASP A 100 15.80 -8.68 -0.10
C ASP A 100 16.22 -8.40 -1.55
N TRP A 101 15.35 -7.76 -2.34
CA TRP A 101 15.40 -7.91 -3.80
C TRP A 101 16.14 -6.79 -4.50
N ARG A 102 16.22 -5.57 -3.92
CA ARG A 102 17.03 -4.44 -4.41
C ARG A 102 17.26 -3.40 -3.30
N GLU A 103 18.51 -3.00 -3.10
CA GLU A 103 18.88 -1.78 -2.35
C GLU A 103 18.56 -0.54 -3.22
N ASP A 104 18.23 0.60 -2.59
CA ASP A 104 17.98 1.91 -3.24
C ASP A 104 16.74 2.02 -4.16
N VAL A 105 15.71 1.19 -3.91
CA VAL A 105 14.40 1.32 -4.55
C VAL A 105 13.38 2.01 -3.65
N TYR A 106 12.41 2.69 -4.24
CA TYR A 106 11.25 3.22 -3.54
C TYR A 106 9.97 2.65 -4.14
N VAL A 107 8.93 2.53 -3.32
CA VAL A 107 7.59 2.23 -3.82
C VAL A 107 7.00 3.51 -4.39
N SER A 108 6.39 3.42 -5.56
CA SER A 108 5.75 4.54 -6.26
C SER A 108 4.23 4.40 -6.29
N ASP A 109 3.73 3.16 -6.34
CA ASP A 109 2.30 2.88 -6.38
C ASP A 109 1.99 1.47 -5.82
N LEU A 110 0.79 1.30 -5.27
CA LEU A 110 0.33 0.08 -4.63
C LEU A 110 -1.19 -0.07 -4.82
N ALA A 111 -1.63 -1.18 -5.41
CA ALA A 111 -3.04 -1.44 -5.65
C ALA A 111 -3.38 -2.94 -5.55
N VAL A 112 -4.66 -3.24 -5.38
CA VAL A 112 -5.18 -4.62 -5.28
C VAL A 112 -6.23 -4.83 -6.35
N ASP A 113 -6.14 -5.93 -7.09
CA ASP A 113 -7.10 -6.26 -8.14
C ASP A 113 -8.38 -6.94 -7.60
N ALA A 114 -9.37 -7.13 -8.48
CA ALA A 114 -10.64 -7.76 -8.12
C ALA A 114 -10.52 -9.24 -7.70
N ARG A 115 -9.39 -9.90 -7.97
CA ARG A 115 -9.07 -11.27 -7.52
C ARG A 115 -8.30 -11.26 -6.20
N GLY A 116 -8.03 -10.08 -5.65
CA GLY A 116 -7.27 -9.88 -4.43
C GLY A 116 -5.77 -10.01 -4.63
N ARG A 117 -5.24 -10.04 -5.87
CA ARG A 117 -3.79 -9.98 -6.09
C ARG A 117 -3.30 -8.57 -5.81
N MET A 118 -2.09 -8.47 -5.27
CA MET A 118 -1.46 -7.20 -4.92
C MET A 118 -0.50 -6.81 -6.04
N HIS A 119 -0.46 -5.54 -6.39
CA HIS A 119 0.39 -4.99 -7.41
C HIS A 119 1.17 -3.83 -6.82
N MET A 120 2.50 -3.88 -6.91
CA MET A 120 3.40 -2.87 -6.35
C MET A 120 4.33 -2.40 -7.44
N LEU A 121 4.38 -1.09 -7.64
CA LEU A 121 5.32 -0.47 -8.57
C LEU A 121 6.49 0.11 -7.81
N VAL A 122 7.70 -0.29 -8.17
CA VAL A 122 8.93 0.20 -7.55
C VAL A 122 9.77 0.94 -8.58
N GLY A 123 10.37 2.05 -8.16
CA GLY A 123 11.35 2.81 -8.93
C GLY A 123 12.74 2.69 -8.32
N GLU A 124 13.77 2.73 -9.16
CA GLU A 124 15.15 2.86 -8.69
C GLU A 124 15.49 4.34 -8.47
N SER A 125 16.16 4.67 -7.37
CA SER A 125 16.47 6.07 -7.04
C SER A 125 17.32 6.79 -8.12
N ASN A 126 18.12 6.03 -8.87
CA ASN A 126 18.98 6.53 -9.95
C ASN A 126 18.53 6.05 -11.34
N GLY A 127 17.49 5.22 -11.42
CA GLY A 127 16.98 4.65 -12.66
C GLY A 127 15.69 5.34 -13.07
N ASN A 128 15.62 5.84 -14.31
CA ASN A 128 14.37 6.37 -14.86
C ASN A 128 13.38 5.26 -15.27
N THR A 129 13.39 4.15 -14.55
CA THR A 129 12.59 2.96 -14.86
C THR A 129 11.95 2.39 -13.60
N PHE A 130 10.78 1.83 -13.81
CA PHE A 130 9.93 1.23 -12.80
C PHE A 130 9.62 -0.22 -13.17
N VAL A 131 9.48 -1.06 -12.16
CA VAL A 131 9.09 -2.47 -12.30
C VAL A 131 7.86 -2.71 -11.44
N CYS A 132 6.82 -3.30 -12.04
CA CYS A 132 5.63 -3.69 -11.30
C CYS A 132 5.72 -5.16 -10.91
N PHE A 133 5.54 -5.46 -9.62
CA PHE A 133 5.48 -6.80 -9.06
C PHE A 133 4.03 -7.16 -8.74
N SER A 134 3.61 -8.38 -9.08
CA SER A 134 2.31 -8.91 -8.66
C SER A 134 2.50 -10.03 -7.64
N PHE A 135 1.78 -9.98 -6.52
CA PHE A 135 1.89 -10.94 -5.44
C PHE A 135 0.61 -11.75 -5.27
N ALA A 136 0.78 -13.02 -4.89
CA ALA A 136 -0.31 -13.89 -4.48
C ALA A 136 -0.89 -13.43 -3.14
N ASN A 137 -2.21 -13.27 -3.07
CA ASN A 137 -2.90 -12.89 -1.83
C ASN A 137 -2.61 -13.82 -0.64
N ALA A 138 -2.58 -15.13 -0.90
CA ALA A 138 -2.50 -16.12 0.15
C ALA A 138 -1.10 -16.24 0.77
N THR A 139 -0.06 -16.08 -0.03
CA THR A 139 1.32 -16.42 0.34
C THR A 139 2.28 -15.24 0.23
N GLY A 140 1.89 -14.17 -0.45
CA GLY A 140 2.78 -13.07 -0.82
C GLY A 140 3.82 -13.46 -1.87
N GLU A 141 3.74 -14.64 -2.48
CA GLU A 141 4.68 -15.06 -3.52
C GLU A 141 4.58 -14.14 -4.74
N VAL A 142 5.72 -13.77 -5.33
CA VAL A 142 5.75 -13.03 -6.60
C VAL A 142 5.25 -13.94 -7.70
N LEU A 143 4.11 -13.58 -8.28
CA LEU A 143 3.51 -14.31 -9.40
C LEU A 143 4.11 -13.87 -10.74
N ARG A 144 4.38 -12.57 -10.90
CA ARG A 144 4.90 -11.99 -12.15
C ARG A 144 5.50 -10.62 -11.92
N TRP A 145 6.30 -10.16 -12.87
CA TRP A 145 6.82 -8.79 -12.90
C TRP A 145 6.82 -8.20 -14.31
N SER A 146 6.83 -6.87 -14.43
CA SER A 146 6.93 -6.19 -15.71
C SER A 146 8.39 -6.11 -16.20
N GLU A 147 8.58 -5.90 -17.50
CA GLU A 147 9.82 -5.28 -17.96
C GLU A 147 10.00 -3.90 -17.31
N PRO A 148 11.24 -3.45 -17.02
CA PRO A 148 11.49 -2.08 -16.60
C PRO A 148 10.99 -1.09 -17.64
N GLY A 149 10.19 -0.12 -17.23
CA GLY A 149 9.61 0.90 -18.12
C GLY A 149 9.54 2.28 -17.48
N PRO A 150 9.25 3.35 -18.23
CA PRO A 150 9.28 4.72 -17.72
C PRO A 150 8.05 5.10 -16.87
N ALA A 151 7.04 4.24 -16.78
CA ALA A 151 5.78 4.54 -16.12
C ALA A 151 5.90 4.48 -14.60
N ALA A 152 5.70 5.60 -13.93
CA ALA A 152 5.74 5.74 -12.47
C ALA A 152 4.38 5.44 -11.78
N THR A 153 3.37 5.06 -12.55
CA THR A 153 2.01 4.73 -12.10
C THR A 153 1.42 3.63 -12.99
N PHE A 154 0.41 2.94 -12.49
CA PHE A 154 -0.33 1.94 -13.26
C PHE A 154 -1.83 1.97 -12.95
N SER A 155 -2.62 1.43 -13.86
CA SER A 155 -4.03 1.15 -13.64
C SER A 155 -4.28 -0.35 -13.64
N ILE A 156 -5.29 -0.78 -12.88
CA ILE A 156 -5.78 -2.16 -12.91
C ILE A 156 -7.17 -2.13 -13.55
N ASP A 157 -7.34 -2.91 -14.61
CA ASP A 157 -8.64 -3.03 -15.26
C ASP A 157 -9.60 -3.95 -14.47
N ARG A 158 -10.85 -4.06 -14.93
CA ARG A 158 -11.85 -4.90 -14.25
C ARG A 158 -11.53 -6.39 -14.27
N MET A 159 -10.64 -6.85 -15.15
CA MET A 159 -10.22 -8.24 -15.25
C MET A 159 -8.97 -8.54 -14.41
N GLY A 160 -8.34 -7.53 -13.81
CA GLY A 160 -7.09 -7.63 -13.07
C GLY A 160 -5.85 -7.58 -13.98
N GLU A 161 -6.01 -7.06 -15.19
CA GLU A 161 -4.89 -6.69 -16.05
C GLU A 161 -4.27 -5.41 -15.51
N VAL A 162 -2.95 -5.43 -15.32
CA VAL A 162 -2.20 -4.27 -14.87
C VAL A 162 -1.66 -3.57 -16.11
N LEU A 163 -2.15 -2.37 -16.35
CA LEU A 163 -1.79 -1.54 -17.48
C LEU A 163 -0.87 -0.43 -16.96
N PRO A 164 0.43 -0.44 -17.28
CA PRO A 164 1.25 0.74 -17.00
C PRO A 164 0.64 1.91 -17.76
N ASP A 165 0.66 3.11 -17.17
CA ASP A 165 0.06 4.30 -17.80
C ASP A 165 0.78 4.67 -19.12
N SER A 166 1.89 3.99 -19.46
CA SER A 166 2.38 3.83 -20.85
C SER A 166 3.18 2.53 -21.09
N ILE A 167 3.06 2.00 -22.31
CA ILE A 167 3.74 0.88 -23.01
C ILE A 167 4.79 0.10 -22.18
N GLY A 168 4.36 -0.91 -21.41
CA GLY A 168 5.24 -1.92 -20.81
C GLY A 168 4.68 -3.32 -21.00
N ARG A 169 5.53 -4.31 -21.29
CA ARG A 169 5.14 -5.73 -21.40
C ARG A 169 5.42 -6.48 -20.10
N TRP A 170 4.54 -7.41 -19.74
CA TRP A 170 4.69 -8.28 -18.58
C TRP A 170 5.49 -9.54 -18.94
N ILE A 171 6.35 -10.01 -18.03
CA ILE A 171 7.13 -11.25 -18.17
C ILE A 171 6.82 -12.18 -16.99
N GLY A 172 6.72 -13.48 -17.28
CA GLY A 172 6.54 -14.55 -16.27
C GLY A 172 5.18 -15.23 -16.37
N GLU A 173 5.17 -16.56 -16.15
CA GLU A 173 3.97 -17.40 -16.01
C GLU A 173 3.60 -17.61 -14.54
#